data_AF-A0A0G1JMP2-F1
#
_entry.id   AF-A0A0G1JMP2-F1
#
_cell.length_a   1.000
_cell.length_b   1.000
_cell.length_c   1.000
_cell.angle_alpha   90.00
_cell.angle_beta   90.00
_cell.angle_gamma   90.00
#
_symmetry.space_group_name_H-M   'P 1'
#
loop_
_entity.id
_entity.type
_entity.pdbx_description
1 polymer ?
#
loop_
_entity_poly.entity_id
_entity_poly.type
_entity_poly.pdbx_seq_one_letter_code
_entity_poly.pdbx_strand_id
1 'polypeptide(L)'
;LFATVNLPMVAQALWQHGVVQLFIILSLLLLYHYRETKKLYSVLLSGVFLGLAVLSRPTAGLLLPFFVLLAVYFAAKQLDQKLSFSALRTFCQHALLLVAGLVPSAAFFLWYNKVFFATIANQGYSGQIASNWLTPFPVGFLGLWFSPSKGILVYSPVFLFALVGVFLAVKLYVRHKSHVEYLIYSAIVLTHTLIIGSWKHWYGGWSFGYRMASDILPFLVLLLVPFVNSPRFYKVKTVFLFTVFVSVLIGLMGIAFFDGVWHGTFDDGFWQQDWLWSVENSELVFNLNRMLVKLSLLL
;
A
#
# COMPACT_ATOMS: atom_id res chain seq x y z
N LEU A 1 7.69 -8.03 3.36
CA LEU A 1 7.44 -7.75 1.93
C LEU A 1 7.66 -8.97 1.02
N PHE A 2 8.41 -10.00 1.43
CA PHE A 2 8.63 -11.20 0.59
C PHE A 2 7.37 -12.06 0.37
N ALA A 3 6.49 -12.15 1.38
CA ALA A 3 5.21 -12.85 1.30
C ALA A 3 4.11 -12.00 0.64
N THR A 4 4.46 -11.20 -0.38
CA THR A 4 3.53 -10.29 -1.08
C THR A 4 3.83 -10.25 -2.57
N VAL A 5 2.91 -9.66 -3.36
CA VAL A 5 3.09 -9.40 -4.81
C VAL A 5 4.28 -8.51 -5.16
N ASN A 6 4.95 -7.89 -4.18
CA ASN A 6 6.18 -7.14 -4.45
C ASN A 6 7.29 -8.02 -5.01
N LEU A 7 7.35 -9.28 -4.58
CA LEU A 7 8.36 -10.22 -5.03
C LEU A 7 8.34 -10.39 -6.57
N PRO A 8 7.19 -10.74 -7.20
CA PRO A 8 7.11 -10.77 -8.66
C PRO A 8 7.16 -9.38 -9.30
N MET A 9 6.52 -8.36 -8.71
CA MET A 9 6.46 -7.03 -9.32
C MET A 9 7.83 -6.34 -9.46
N VAL A 10 8.70 -6.45 -8.45
CA VAL A 10 10.04 -5.83 -8.50
C VAL A 10 10.99 -6.63 -9.40
N ALA A 11 10.77 -7.95 -9.53
CA ALA A 11 11.62 -8.82 -10.34
C ALA A 11 11.35 -8.73 -11.85
N GLN A 12 10.11 -8.41 -12.26
CA GLN A 12 9.69 -8.64 -13.66
C GLN A 12 9.72 -7.41 -14.56
N ALA A 13 9.58 -6.20 -14.00
CA ALA A 13 9.57 -4.99 -14.80
C ALA A 13 9.94 -3.75 -13.98
N LEU A 14 10.29 -2.67 -14.68
CA LEU A 14 10.62 -1.37 -14.11
C LEU A 14 9.36 -0.61 -13.66
N TRP A 15 8.57 -1.22 -12.77
CA TRP A 15 7.41 -0.58 -12.17
C TRP A 15 7.82 0.44 -11.11
N GLN A 16 7.09 1.55 -11.05
CA GLN A 16 7.23 2.60 -10.01
C GLN A 16 7.03 2.14 -8.55
N HIS A 17 6.62 0.89 -8.32
CA HIS A 17 6.07 0.40 -7.05
C HIS A 17 7.18 0.08 -6.03
N GLY A 18 8.33 -0.42 -6.50
CA GLY A 18 9.48 -0.67 -5.64
C GLY A 18 10.07 0.64 -5.08
N VAL A 19 10.24 1.64 -5.96
CA VAL A 19 10.81 2.94 -5.59
C VAL A 19 9.89 3.71 -4.64
N VAL A 20 8.59 3.78 -4.92
CA VAL A 20 7.63 4.46 -4.01
C VAL A 20 7.61 3.80 -2.63
N GLN A 21 7.64 2.47 -2.55
CA GLN A 21 7.67 1.76 -1.26
C GLN A 21 8.96 2.00 -0.49
N LEU A 22 10.11 1.99 -1.17
CA LEU A 22 11.40 2.31 -0.55
C LEU A 22 11.34 3.68 0.12
N PHE A 23 10.86 4.69 -0.59
CA PHE A 23 10.76 6.05 -0.07
C PHE A 23 9.72 6.19 1.05
N ILE A 24 8.58 5.49 0.98
CA ILE A 24 7.61 5.41 2.08
C ILE A 24 8.27 4.81 3.34
N ILE A 25 9.04 3.73 3.18
CA ILE A 25 9.72 3.06 4.31
C ILE A 25 10.80 3.96 4.90
N LEU A 26 11.63 4.61 4.08
CA LEU A 26 12.64 5.56 4.55
C LEU A 26 12.01 6.74 5.31
N SER A 27 10.90 7.26 4.79
CA SER A 27 10.11 8.32 5.45
C SER A 27 9.60 7.85 6.82
N LEU A 28 9.02 6.64 6.91
CA LEU A 28 8.59 6.05 8.18
C LEU A 28 9.75 5.84 9.15
N LEU A 29 10.87 5.29 8.70
CA LEU A 29 12.06 5.07 9.52
C LEU A 29 12.56 6.39 10.12
N LEU A 30 12.53 7.48 9.36
CA LEU A 30 12.91 8.80 9.85
C LEU A 30 11.91 9.36 10.89
N LEU A 31 10.61 9.09 10.74
CA LEU A 31 9.64 9.45 11.79
C LEU A 31 9.83 8.62 13.07
N TYR A 32 10.21 7.35 12.96
CA TYR A 32 10.59 6.54 14.13
C TYR A 32 11.91 7.00 14.76
N HIS A 33 12.90 7.36 13.94
CA HIS A 33 14.13 7.98 14.42
C HIS A 33 13.86 9.31 15.11
N TYR A 34 12.92 10.12 14.60
CA TYR A 34 12.44 11.34 15.27
C TYR A 34 11.82 11.01 16.64
N ARG A 35 10.95 9.99 16.72
CA ARG A 35 10.33 9.54 17.98
C ARG A 35 11.37 9.17 19.03
N GLU A 36 12.49 8.56 18.65
CA GLU A 36 13.55 8.14 19.58
C GLU A 36 14.51 9.28 19.93
N THR A 37 14.97 10.03 18.93
CA THR A 37 16.08 10.99 19.08
C THR A 37 15.65 12.45 19.23
N LYS A 38 14.38 12.77 18.93
CA LYS A 38 13.78 14.11 19.00
C LYS A 38 14.37 15.11 17.99
N LYS A 39 15.16 14.64 17.03
CA LYS A 39 15.85 15.51 16.08
C LYS A 39 14.92 15.96 14.96
N LEU A 40 14.57 17.25 14.94
CA LEU A 40 13.60 17.82 13.98
C LEU A 40 14.00 17.66 12.50
N TYR A 41 15.30 17.57 12.19
CA TYR A 41 15.73 17.29 10.82
C TYR A 41 15.18 15.96 10.29
N SER A 42 14.87 15.00 11.17
CA SER A 42 14.31 13.71 10.75
C SER A 42 12.90 13.87 10.20
N VAL A 43 12.12 14.81 10.73
CA VAL A 43 10.79 15.18 10.18
C VAL A 43 10.96 15.85 8.81
N LEU A 44 11.93 16.74 8.66
CA LEU A 44 12.24 17.38 7.38
C LEU A 44 12.66 16.35 6.32
N LEU A 45 13.62 15.47 6.64
CA LEU A 45 14.08 14.40 5.75
C LEU A 45 12.96 13.39 5.45
N SER A 46 12.09 13.11 6.41
CA SER A 46 10.88 12.31 6.19
C SER A 46 10.02 12.95 5.10
N GLY A 47 9.88 14.27 5.10
CA GLY A 47 9.20 15.04 4.06
C GLY A 47 9.89 14.92 2.70
N VAL A 48 11.23 14.95 2.65
CA VAL A 48 12.01 14.74 1.41
C VAL A 48 11.71 13.40 0.78
N PHE A 49 11.81 12.30 1.54
CA PHE A 49 11.51 10.98 1.02
C PHE A 49 10.03 10.81 0.66
N LEU A 50 9.12 11.40 1.43
CA LEU A 50 7.70 11.38 1.08
C LEU A 50 7.44 12.14 -0.24
N GLY A 51 8.19 13.21 -0.51
CA GLY A 51 8.14 13.96 -1.76
C GLY A 51 8.65 13.14 -2.94
N LEU A 52 9.76 12.43 -2.75
CA LEU A 52 10.29 11.48 -3.73
C LEU A 52 9.31 10.32 -4.00
N ALA A 53 8.57 9.88 -2.97
CA ALA A 53 7.51 8.89 -3.14
C ALA A 53 6.37 9.44 -4.01
N VAL A 54 5.91 10.68 -3.76
CA VAL A 54 4.88 11.36 -4.58
C VAL A 54 5.34 11.54 -6.03
N LEU A 55 6.60 11.93 -6.23
CA LEU A 55 7.22 12.01 -7.56
C LEU A 55 7.23 10.66 -8.28
N SER A 56 7.55 9.59 -7.55
CA SER A 56 7.58 8.24 -8.12
C SER A 56 6.18 7.76 -8.47
N ARG A 57 5.18 8.11 -7.66
CA ARG A 57 3.80 7.73 -7.88
C ARG A 57 2.82 8.71 -7.22
N PRO A 58 1.91 9.35 -7.97
CA PRO A 58 0.98 10.34 -7.42
C PRO A 58 0.09 9.82 -6.27
N THR A 59 -0.21 8.51 -6.25
CA THR A 59 -1.00 7.86 -5.21
C THR A 59 -0.35 7.95 -3.82
N ALA A 60 0.98 8.10 -3.73
CA ALA A 60 1.65 8.34 -2.45
C ALA A 60 1.24 9.68 -1.81
N GLY A 61 0.67 10.60 -2.58
CA GLY A 61 0.09 11.86 -2.06
C GLY A 61 -1.02 11.63 -1.04
N LEU A 62 -1.72 10.49 -1.13
CA LEU A 62 -2.73 10.08 -0.16
C LEU A 62 -2.16 9.89 1.26
N LEU A 63 -0.85 9.64 1.37
CA LEU A 63 -0.17 9.38 2.65
C LEU A 63 0.18 10.66 3.40
N LEU A 64 0.29 11.81 2.71
CA LEU A 64 0.70 13.09 3.29
C LEU A 64 -0.03 13.44 4.61
N PRO A 65 -1.38 13.48 4.67
CA PRO A 65 -2.08 13.83 5.90
C PRO A 65 -1.77 12.85 7.04
N PHE A 66 -1.61 11.55 6.75
CA PHE A 66 -1.34 10.54 7.77
C PHE A 66 0.07 10.62 8.32
N PHE A 67 1.06 11.00 7.51
CA PHE A 67 2.43 11.23 7.99
C PHE A 67 2.52 12.47 8.86
N VAL A 68 1.74 13.52 8.56
CA VAL A 68 1.58 14.69 9.45
C VAL A 68 0.97 14.24 10.78
N LEU A 69 -0.13 13.47 10.74
CA LEU A 69 -0.74 12.93 11.96
C LEU A 69 0.23 12.08 12.78
N LEU A 70 1.06 11.26 12.12
CA LEU A 70 2.06 10.42 12.80
C LEU A 70 3.16 11.26 13.46
N ALA A 71 3.70 12.26 12.75
CA ALA A 71 4.71 13.17 13.28
C ALA A 71 4.17 13.96 14.50
N VAL A 72 2.94 14.46 14.40
CA VAL A 72 2.26 15.19 15.48
C VAL A 72 1.95 14.27 16.67
N TYR A 73 1.52 13.04 16.42
CA TYR A 73 1.31 12.05 17.48
C TYR A 73 2.60 11.75 18.24
N PHE A 74 3.72 11.54 17.53
CA PHE A 74 5.02 11.31 18.16
C PHE A 74 5.50 12.52 18.96
N ALA A 75 5.30 13.74 18.44
CA ALA A 75 5.61 14.97 19.15
C ALA A 75 4.73 15.19 20.41
N ALA A 76 3.43 14.90 20.32
CA ALA A 76 2.49 15.05 21.44
C ALA A 76 2.81 14.09 22.60
N LYS A 77 3.14 12.83 22.28
CA LYS A 77 3.56 11.83 23.26
C LYS A 77 4.85 12.22 23.98
N GLN A 78 5.72 12.96 23.30
CA GLN A 78 6.98 13.43 23.85
C GLN A 78 6.80 14.57 24.86
N LEU A 79 5.84 15.47 24.61
CA LEU A 79 5.66 16.70 25.40
C LEU A 79 4.72 16.50 26.60
N ASP A 80 4.13 15.31 26.77
CA ASP A 80 3.09 14.98 27.77
C ASP A 80 1.95 16.02 27.78
N GLN A 81 1.72 16.65 26.63
CA GLN A 81 0.83 17.79 26.49
C GLN A 81 -0.60 17.31 26.36
N LYS A 82 -1.46 17.75 27.30
CA LYS A 82 -2.91 17.76 27.08
C LYS A 82 -3.23 18.69 25.91
N LEU A 83 -4.21 18.30 25.08
CA LEU A 83 -4.71 19.08 23.94
C LEU A 83 -5.01 20.53 24.35
N SER A 84 -4.11 21.45 23.98
CA SER A 84 -4.18 22.89 24.26
C SER A 84 -3.66 23.66 23.04
N PHE A 85 -3.61 25.00 23.09
CA PHE A 85 -3.09 25.87 22.02
C PHE A 85 -1.67 25.47 21.53
N SER A 86 -0.89 24.85 22.42
CA SER A 86 0.42 24.25 22.10
C SER A 86 0.33 23.09 21.10
N ALA A 87 -0.77 22.33 21.08
CA ALA A 87 -0.99 21.24 20.12
C ALA A 87 -1.15 21.76 18.69
N LEU A 88 -1.83 22.90 18.49
CA LEU A 88 -1.94 23.54 17.18
C LEU A 88 -0.58 24.03 16.68
N ARG A 89 0.22 24.63 17.56
CA ARG A 89 1.60 25.03 17.24
C ARG A 89 2.45 23.83 16.84
N THR A 90 2.39 22.75 17.60
CA THR A 90 3.09 21.48 17.28
C THR A 90 2.63 20.92 15.95
N PHE A 91 1.32 20.92 15.68
CA PHE A 91 0.76 20.52 14.39
C PHE A 91 1.34 21.35 13.24
N CYS A 92 1.23 22.68 13.32
CA CYS A 92 1.73 23.57 12.28
C CYS A 92 3.23 23.43 12.06
N GLN A 93 4.03 23.26 13.12
CA GLN A 93 5.48 23.08 13.00
C GLN A 93 5.84 21.78 12.27
N HIS A 94 5.22 20.65 12.64
CA HIS A 94 5.53 19.35 12.02
C HIS A 94 4.99 19.26 10.60
N ALA A 95 3.80 19.82 10.35
CA ALA A 95 3.25 19.97 9.01
C ALA A 95 4.18 20.83 8.13
N LEU A 96 4.64 21.98 8.64
CA LEU A 96 5.56 22.86 7.91
C LEU A 96 6.89 22.17 7.60
N LEU A 97 7.46 21.41 8.54
CA LEU A 97 8.71 20.67 8.30
C LEU A 97 8.53 19.57 7.25
N LEU A 98 7.45 18.79 7.31
CA LEU A 98 7.15 17.79 6.28
C LEU A 98 6.94 18.44 4.92
N VAL A 99 6.14 19.50 4.85
CA VAL A 99 5.87 20.25 3.62
C VAL A 99 7.15 20.88 3.07
N ALA A 100 7.99 21.46 3.91
CA ALA A 100 9.30 21.98 3.51
C ALA A 100 10.18 20.89 2.89
N GLY A 101 10.11 19.66 3.41
CA GLY A 101 10.78 18.50 2.82
C GLY A 101 10.22 18.11 1.44
N LEU A 102 8.92 18.33 1.18
CA LEU A 102 8.31 18.08 -0.13
C LEU A 102 8.76 19.08 -1.20
N VAL A 103 9.16 20.30 -0.79
CA VAL A 103 9.44 21.42 -1.71
C VAL A 103 10.47 21.07 -2.80
N PRO A 104 11.63 20.44 -2.53
CA PRO A 104 12.57 20.07 -3.59
C PRO A 104 11.96 19.14 -4.64
N SER A 105 11.15 18.17 -4.20
CA SER A 105 10.49 17.22 -5.09
C SER A 105 9.41 17.90 -5.94
N ALA A 106 8.60 18.77 -5.32
CA ALA A 106 7.59 19.56 -6.02
C ALA A 106 8.23 20.56 -7.00
N ALA A 107 9.31 21.24 -6.61
CA ALA A 107 10.04 22.16 -7.47
C ALA A 107 10.63 21.44 -8.68
N PHE A 108 11.24 20.27 -8.47
CA PHE A 108 11.73 19.42 -9.56
C PHE A 108 10.59 19.00 -10.50
N PHE A 109 9.45 18.54 -9.95
CA PHE A 109 8.28 18.17 -10.74
C PHE A 109 7.81 19.32 -11.65
N LEU A 110 7.64 20.51 -11.08
CA LEU A 110 7.17 21.69 -11.80
C LEU A 110 8.16 22.14 -12.87
N TRP A 111 9.45 22.15 -12.55
CA TRP A 111 10.51 22.46 -13.50
C TRP A 111 10.54 21.46 -14.66
N TYR A 112 10.56 20.16 -14.36
CA TYR A 112 10.60 19.09 -15.36
C TYR A 112 9.41 19.16 -16.31
N ASN A 113 8.19 19.32 -15.78
CA ASN A 113 6.99 19.44 -16.61
C ASN A 113 6.99 20.72 -17.45
N LYS A 114 7.48 21.84 -16.91
CA LYS A 114 7.57 23.09 -17.68
C LYS A 114 8.56 22.97 -18.85
N VAL A 115 9.70 22.32 -18.64
CA VAL A 115 10.75 22.18 -19.67
C VAL A 115 10.37 21.18 -20.75
N PHE A 116 9.84 20.01 -20.37
CA PHE A 116 9.64 18.90 -21.31
C PHE A 116 8.20 18.76 -21.82
N PHE A 117 7.21 19.23 -21.05
CA PHE A 117 5.78 19.08 -21.38
C PHE A 117 5.06 20.43 -21.60
N ALA A 118 5.80 21.55 -21.51
CA ALA A 118 5.33 22.94 -21.52
C ALA A 118 4.39 23.32 -20.36
N THR A 119 3.44 22.46 -20.00
CA THR A 119 2.50 22.65 -18.89
C THR A 119 2.23 21.35 -18.15
N ILE A 120 1.80 21.45 -16.89
CA ILE A 120 1.38 20.31 -16.07
C ILE A 120 0.12 19.64 -16.67
N ALA A 121 -0.67 20.37 -17.46
CA ALA A 121 -1.88 19.84 -18.10
C ALA A 121 -1.56 18.82 -19.21
N ASN A 122 -0.35 18.84 -19.77
CA ASN A 122 0.07 17.93 -20.83
C ASN A 122 0.70 16.63 -20.33
N GLN A 123 0.70 16.38 -19.01
CA GLN A 123 1.20 15.11 -18.46
C GLN A 123 0.24 13.95 -18.78
N GLY A 124 0.78 12.73 -18.92
CA GLY A 124 0.01 11.55 -19.32
C GLY A 124 -1.16 11.14 -18.40
N TYR A 125 -1.21 11.67 -17.17
CA TYR A 125 -2.28 11.40 -16.21
C TYR A 125 -3.26 12.57 -16.00
N SER A 126 -3.07 13.73 -16.64
CA SER A 126 -3.88 14.94 -16.38
C SER A 126 -5.39 14.69 -16.56
N GLY A 127 -5.77 13.99 -17.63
CA GLY A 127 -7.17 13.63 -17.89
C GLY A 127 -7.76 12.62 -16.90
N GLN A 128 -6.93 11.86 -16.18
CA GLN A 128 -7.37 10.80 -15.26
C GLN A 128 -7.54 11.26 -13.81
N ILE A 129 -7.14 12.49 -13.47
CA ILE A 129 -7.22 12.99 -12.09
C ILE A 129 -8.68 13.27 -11.70
N ALA A 130 -9.46 13.88 -12.59
CA ALA A 130 -10.86 14.26 -12.33
C ALA A 130 -11.89 13.35 -13.02
N SER A 131 -11.47 12.55 -14.00
CA SER A 131 -12.33 11.58 -14.70
C SER A 131 -11.81 10.17 -14.47
N ASN A 132 -12.65 9.14 -14.64
CA ASN A 132 -12.31 7.71 -14.49
C ASN A 132 -12.39 7.10 -13.07
N TRP A 133 -13.06 7.76 -12.12
CA TRP A 133 -13.45 7.18 -10.83
C TRP A 133 -14.86 6.59 -10.91
N LEU A 134 -15.02 5.57 -11.76
CA LEU A 134 -16.32 5.08 -12.21
C LEU A 134 -16.77 3.80 -11.49
N THR A 135 -15.88 3.15 -10.73
CA THR A 135 -16.22 1.86 -10.12
C THR A 135 -17.15 2.09 -8.93
N PRO A 136 -18.37 1.51 -8.94
CA PRO A 136 -19.31 1.70 -7.86
C PRO A 136 -18.85 0.98 -6.59
N PHE A 137 -19.12 1.57 -5.43
CA PHE A 137 -19.01 0.86 -4.17
C PHE A 137 -20.11 -0.21 -4.09
N PRO A 138 -19.83 -1.45 -3.65
CA PRO A 138 -18.57 -1.93 -3.06
C PRO A 138 -17.64 -2.70 -4.02
N VAL A 139 -17.85 -2.63 -5.34
CA VAL A 139 -17.21 -3.52 -6.33
C VAL A 139 -15.69 -3.50 -6.24
N GLY A 140 -15.05 -2.35 -6.45
CA GLY A 140 -13.58 -2.29 -6.41
C GLY A 140 -13.01 -2.38 -5.00
N PHE A 141 -13.78 -2.00 -3.97
CA PHE A 141 -13.39 -2.22 -2.57
C PHE A 141 -13.28 -3.72 -2.28
N LEU A 142 -14.33 -4.50 -2.55
CA LEU A 142 -14.30 -5.95 -2.38
C LEU A 142 -13.34 -6.61 -3.36
N GLY A 143 -13.25 -6.09 -4.59
CA GLY A 143 -12.32 -6.56 -5.60
C GLY A 143 -10.87 -6.51 -5.13
N LEU A 144 -10.42 -5.39 -4.57
CA LEU A 144 -9.06 -5.24 -4.05
C LEU A 144 -8.73 -6.27 -2.95
N TRP A 145 -9.70 -6.70 -2.15
CA TRP A 145 -9.46 -7.63 -1.05
C TRP A 145 -9.68 -9.09 -1.42
N PHE A 146 -10.69 -9.38 -2.22
CA PHE A 146 -11.28 -10.72 -2.38
C PHE A 146 -11.38 -11.21 -3.82
N SER A 147 -11.12 -10.38 -4.84
CA SER A 147 -11.13 -10.85 -6.23
C SER A 147 -10.22 -12.07 -6.40
N PRO A 148 -10.72 -13.20 -6.94
CA PRO A 148 -9.91 -14.37 -7.27
C PRO A 148 -8.68 -14.04 -8.11
N SER A 149 -8.80 -13.04 -8.99
CA SER A 149 -7.74 -12.70 -9.95
C SER A 149 -6.84 -11.56 -9.49
N LYS A 150 -7.26 -10.71 -8.55
CA LYS A 150 -6.50 -9.50 -8.13
C LYS A 150 -6.63 -9.12 -6.66
N GLY A 151 -7.14 -10.00 -5.80
CA GLY A 151 -7.42 -9.72 -4.39
C GLY A 151 -6.20 -9.89 -3.48
N ILE A 152 -6.04 -9.00 -2.50
CA ILE A 152 -4.98 -9.04 -1.48
C ILE A 152 -4.98 -10.37 -0.72
N LEU A 153 -6.14 -10.84 -0.26
CA LEU A 153 -6.22 -12.06 0.56
C LEU A 153 -6.10 -13.35 -0.25
N VAL A 154 -6.34 -13.27 -1.56
CA VAL A 154 -6.16 -14.40 -2.47
C VAL A 154 -4.68 -14.62 -2.75
N TYR A 155 -3.95 -13.55 -3.07
CA TYR A 155 -2.53 -13.63 -3.40
C TYR A 155 -1.61 -13.57 -2.19
N SER A 156 -2.09 -13.04 -1.07
CA SER A 156 -1.32 -12.88 0.17
C SER A 156 -2.19 -13.09 1.41
N PRO A 157 -2.65 -14.34 1.63
CA PRO A 157 -3.54 -14.70 2.74
C PRO A 157 -2.98 -14.34 4.12
N VAL A 158 -1.65 -14.18 4.25
CA VAL A 158 -1.01 -13.67 5.48
C VAL A 158 -1.63 -12.36 5.98
N PHE A 159 -2.17 -11.52 5.10
CA PHE A 159 -2.78 -10.25 5.50
C PHE A 159 -4.15 -10.38 6.17
N LEU A 160 -4.73 -11.59 6.23
CA LEU A 160 -5.85 -11.87 7.13
C LEU A 160 -5.48 -11.53 8.59
N PHE A 161 -4.23 -11.81 8.97
CA PHE A 161 -3.73 -11.50 10.31
C PHE A 161 -3.47 -10.01 10.54
N ALA A 162 -3.32 -9.20 9.48
CA ALA A 162 -3.25 -7.75 9.60
C ALA A 162 -4.62 -7.19 10.02
N LEU A 163 -5.72 -7.75 9.52
CA LEU A 163 -7.08 -7.39 9.96
C LEU A 163 -7.31 -7.74 11.44
N VAL A 164 -6.79 -8.88 11.89
CA VAL A 164 -6.78 -9.23 13.33
C VAL A 164 -5.94 -8.22 14.12
N GLY A 165 -4.82 -7.77 13.56
CA GLY A 165 -3.98 -6.72 14.12
C GLY A 165 -4.70 -5.37 14.25
N VAL A 166 -5.49 -4.97 13.25
CA VAL A 166 -6.37 -3.78 13.33
C VAL A 166 -7.34 -3.89 14.50
N PHE A 167 -8.04 -5.02 14.61
CA PHE A 167 -8.97 -5.26 15.72
C PHE A 167 -8.28 -5.17 17.09
N LEU A 168 -7.08 -5.73 17.20
CA LEU A 168 -6.27 -5.67 18.42
C LEU A 168 -5.81 -4.23 18.73
N ALA A 169 -5.39 -3.48 17.72
CA ALA A 169 -5.00 -2.08 17.85
C ALA A 169 -6.16 -1.21 18.37
N VAL A 170 -7.36 -1.38 17.82
CA VAL A 170 -8.57 -0.69 18.31
C VAL A 170 -8.84 -1.04 19.77
N LYS A 171 -8.74 -2.32 20.15
CA LYS A 171 -8.94 -2.75 21.54
C LYS A 171 -7.91 -2.13 22.50
N LEU A 172 -6.64 -2.07 22.09
CA LEU A 172 -5.57 -1.44 22.87
C LEU A 172 -5.84 0.06 23.05
N TYR A 173 -6.25 0.76 21.98
CA TYR A 173 -6.60 2.17 22.03
C TYR A 173 -7.81 2.44 22.94
N VAL A 174 -8.89 1.66 22.83
CA VAL A 174 -10.09 1.86 23.66
C VAL A 174 -9.77 1.69 25.14
N ARG A 175 -8.93 0.72 25.50
CA ARG A 175 -8.57 0.41 26.90
C ARG A 175 -7.52 1.33 27.50
N HIS A 176 -6.49 1.68 26.72
CA HIS A 176 -5.27 2.31 27.24
C HIS A 176 -4.94 3.64 26.57
N LYS A 177 -5.73 4.06 25.56
CA LYS A 177 -5.47 5.26 24.74
C LYS A 177 -4.06 5.32 24.16
N SER A 178 -3.44 4.15 23.95
CA SER A 178 -2.08 3.99 23.46
C SER A 178 -2.03 3.42 22.04
N HIS A 179 -0.85 3.48 21.44
CA HIS A 179 -0.55 2.91 20.11
C HIS A 179 -1.40 3.46 18.95
N VAL A 180 -1.63 4.77 18.94
CA VAL A 180 -2.41 5.46 17.90
C VAL A 180 -1.79 5.28 16.51
N GLU A 181 -0.48 5.02 16.41
CA GLU A 181 0.18 4.74 15.14
C GLU A 181 -0.49 3.61 14.34
N TYR A 182 -0.98 2.56 15.00
CA TYR A 182 -1.66 1.45 14.31
C TYR A 182 -3.05 1.86 13.80
N LEU A 183 -3.73 2.80 14.46
CA LEU A 183 -4.98 3.36 13.94
C LEU A 183 -4.73 4.22 12.70
N ILE A 184 -3.63 4.99 12.70
CA ILE A 184 -3.19 5.75 11.53
C ILE A 184 -2.85 4.80 10.37
N TYR A 185 -2.14 3.70 10.62
CA TYR A 185 -1.87 2.69 9.58
C TYR A 185 -3.15 2.02 9.06
N SER A 186 -4.10 1.75 9.94
CA SER A 186 -5.42 1.22 9.56
C SER A 186 -6.19 2.22 8.68
N ALA A 187 -6.14 3.51 9.03
CA ALA A 187 -6.76 4.57 8.25
C ALA A 187 -6.10 4.74 6.88
N ILE A 188 -4.77 4.64 6.78
CA ILE A 188 -4.05 4.62 5.50
C ILE A 188 -4.56 3.48 4.61
N VAL A 189 -4.61 2.25 5.14
CA VAL A 189 -5.09 1.06 4.41
C VAL A 189 -6.53 1.26 3.93
N LEU A 190 -7.41 1.75 4.81
CA LEU A 190 -8.81 1.99 4.50
C LEU A 190 -8.98 3.07 3.43
N THR A 191 -8.36 4.23 3.61
CA THR A 191 -8.44 5.36 2.67
C THR A 191 -7.90 4.98 1.31
N HIS A 192 -6.76 4.28 1.24
CA HIS A 192 -6.23 3.77 -0.02
C HIS A 192 -7.20 2.80 -0.69
N THR A 193 -7.76 1.85 0.06
CA THR A 193 -8.73 0.88 -0.50
C THR A 193 -9.97 1.59 -1.05
N LEU A 194 -10.50 2.56 -0.33
CA LEU A 194 -11.70 3.31 -0.76
C LEU A 194 -11.43 4.15 -2.01
N ILE A 195 -10.29 4.84 -2.05
CA ILE A 195 -9.93 5.70 -3.18
C ILE A 195 -9.55 4.84 -4.38
N ILE A 196 -8.58 3.94 -4.25
CA ILE A 196 -8.13 3.12 -5.37
C ILE A 196 -9.23 2.17 -5.85
N GLY A 197 -10.10 1.70 -4.95
CA GLY A 197 -11.25 0.87 -5.30
C GLY A 197 -12.33 1.60 -6.11
N SER A 198 -12.39 2.93 -6.10
CA SER A 198 -13.30 3.69 -6.97
C SER A 198 -12.71 3.99 -8.35
N TRP A 199 -11.41 3.76 -8.55
CA TRP A 199 -10.74 3.95 -9.83
C TRP A 199 -11.12 2.83 -10.81
N LYS A 200 -11.39 3.18 -12.08
CA LYS A 200 -11.83 2.21 -13.10
C LYS A 200 -10.86 1.03 -13.30
N HIS A 201 -9.57 1.24 -13.03
CA HIS A 201 -8.50 0.24 -13.14
C HIS A 201 -7.98 -0.20 -11.77
N TRP A 202 -8.84 -0.25 -10.75
CA TRP A 202 -8.49 -0.74 -9.40
C TRP A 202 -7.75 -2.09 -9.44
N TYR A 203 -8.05 -2.93 -10.43
CA TYR A 203 -7.46 -4.26 -10.65
C TYR A 203 -6.01 -4.21 -11.15
N GLY A 204 -5.50 -3.05 -11.57
CA GLY A 204 -4.11 -2.85 -11.91
C GLY A 204 -3.68 -3.33 -13.29
N GLY A 205 -4.62 -3.59 -14.22
CA GLY A 205 -4.30 -3.95 -15.61
C GLY A 205 -3.39 -5.18 -15.71
N TRP A 206 -2.56 -5.19 -16.77
CA TRP A 206 -1.68 -6.30 -17.14
C TRP A 206 -0.49 -6.44 -16.20
N SER A 207 -0.77 -6.95 -15.01
CA SER A 207 0.19 -7.17 -13.95
C SER A 207 -0.22 -8.35 -13.08
N PHE A 208 0.75 -8.99 -12.45
CA PHE A 208 0.48 -10.10 -11.54
C PHE A 208 -0.11 -9.61 -10.20
N GLY A 209 -1.24 -10.19 -9.80
CA GLY A 209 -1.86 -9.95 -8.49
C GLY A 209 -2.33 -8.51 -8.23
N TYR A 210 -2.42 -8.13 -6.94
CA TYR A 210 -3.03 -6.88 -6.47
C TYR A 210 -2.12 -5.65 -6.60
N ARG A 211 -1.52 -5.42 -7.78
CA ARG A 211 -0.53 -4.36 -8.02
C ARG A 211 -0.94 -2.98 -7.48
N MET A 212 -2.21 -2.60 -7.59
CA MET A 212 -2.70 -1.30 -7.14
C MET A 212 -2.76 -1.12 -5.62
N ALA A 213 -2.74 -2.21 -4.85
CA ALA A 213 -2.63 -2.18 -3.40
C ALA A 213 -1.18 -2.30 -2.90
N SER A 214 -0.18 -2.22 -3.78
CA SER A 214 1.24 -2.27 -3.38
C SER A 214 1.61 -1.17 -2.38
N ASP A 215 1.07 0.03 -2.56
CA ASP A 215 1.50 1.22 -1.81
C ASP A 215 1.16 1.09 -0.32
N ILE A 216 0.17 0.26 0.04
CA ILE A 216 -0.23 0.02 1.42
C ILE A 216 0.45 -1.17 2.10
N LEU A 217 1.26 -1.94 1.36
CA LEU A 217 1.90 -3.14 1.90
C LEU A 217 2.80 -2.89 3.11
N PRO A 218 3.61 -1.81 3.17
CA PRO A 218 4.39 -1.52 4.38
C PRO A 218 3.50 -1.38 5.63
N PHE A 219 2.35 -0.73 5.49
CA PHE A 219 1.41 -0.52 6.60
C PHE A 219 0.68 -1.80 6.99
N LEU A 220 0.29 -2.64 6.03
CA LEU A 220 -0.26 -3.96 6.31
C LEU A 220 0.73 -4.85 7.08
N VAL A 221 2.02 -4.77 6.75
CA VAL A 221 3.08 -5.47 7.49
C VAL A 221 3.21 -4.93 8.92
N LEU A 222 3.19 -3.60 9.10
CA LEU A 222 3.21 -2.99 10.44
C LEU A 222 1.97 -3.36 11.27
N LEU A 223 0.82 -3.54 10.62
CA LEU A 223 -0.41 -4.02 11.26
C LEU A 223 -0.35 -5.49 11.67
N LEU A 224 0.63 -6.28 11.23
CA LEU A 224 0.85 -7.62 11.79
C LEU A 224 1.44 -7.56 13.21
N VAL A 225 2.10 -6.46 13.59
CA VAL A 225 2.82 -6.36 14.88
C VAL A 225 1.89 -6.52 16.09
N PRO A 226 0.72 -5.86 16.19
CA PRO A 226 -0.23 -6.10 17.28
C PRO A 226 -0.69 -7.56 17.38
N PHE A 227 -0.83 -8.25 16.24
CA PHE A 227 -1.20 -9.66 16.20
C PHE A 227 -0.07 -10.57 16.71
N VAL A 228 1.14 -10.43 16.16
CA VAL A 228 2.32 -11.24 16.52
C VAL A 228 2.68 -11.09 18.00
N ASN A 229 2.51 -9.89 18.57
CA ASN A 229 2.76 -9.62 19.99
C ASN A 229 1.62 -10.06 20.92
N SER A 230 0.51 -10.58 20.38
CA SER A 230 -0.64 -11.00 21.19
C SER A 230 -0.55 -12.48 21.58
N PRO A 231 -1.18 -12.90 22.69
CA PRO A 231 -1.31 -14.32 23.04
C PRO A 231 -1.99 -15.18 21.96
N ARG A 232 -2.75 -14.56 21.04
CA ARG A 232 -3.39 -15.27 19.93
C ARG A 232 -2.38 -15.82 18.95
N PHE A 233 -1.25 -15.14 18.74
CA PHE A 233 -0.21 -15.58 17.81
C PHE A 233 0.26 -17.00 18.15
N TYR A 234 0.58 -17.26 19.42
CA TYR A 234 1.05 -18.58 19.84
C TYR A 234 0.01 -19.69 19.63
N LYS A 235 -1.29 -19.37 19.69
CA LYS A 235 -2.38 -20.33 19.44
C LYS A 235 -2.53 -20.70 17.97
N VAL A 236 -2.29 -19.75 17.05
CA VAL A 236 -2.51 -19.93 15.61
C VAL A 236 -1.22 -19.81 14.78
N LYS A 237 -0.06 -19.92 15.43
CA LYS A 237 1.26 -19.71 14.81
C LYS A 237 1.47 -20.59 13.59
N THR A 238 1.07 -21.87 13.67
CA THR A 238 1.19 -22.82 12.55
C THR A 238 0.36 -22.36 11.35
N VAL A 239 -0.87 -21.90 11.57
CA VAL A 239 -1.74 -21.36 10.51
C VAL A 239 -1.13 -20.09 9.92
N PHE A 240 -0.62 -19.19 10.76
CA PHE A 240 0.09 -17.99 10.31
C PHE A 240 1.29 -18.34 9.41
N LEU A 241 2.18 -19.22 9.86
CA LEU A 241 3.34 -19.65 9.09
C LEU A 241 2.94 -20.35 7.78
N PHE A 242 1.88 -21.17 7.81
CA PHE A 242 1.33 -21.77 6.60
C PHE A 242 0.84 -20.70 5.61
N THR A 243 0.11 -19.67 6.06
CA THR A 243 -0.29 -18.58 5.15
C THR A 243 0.88 -17.76 4.64
N VAL A 244 1.95 -17.57 5.42
CA VAL A 244 3.20 -16.95 4.96
C VAL A 244 3.80 -17.79 3.84
N PHE A 245 3.90 -19.10 4.04
CA PHE A 245 4.42 -20.04 3.05
C PHE A 245 3.60 -20.01 1.76
N VAL A 246 2.27 -20.09 1.85
CA VAL A 246 1.36 -19.99 0.69
C VAL A 246 1.55 -18.66 -0.05
N SER A 247 1.59 -17.52 0.66
CA SER A 247 1.83 -16.22 0.03
C SER A 247 3.17 -16.16 -0.73
N VAL A 248 4.24 -16.74 -0.16
CA VAL A 248 5.56 -16.80 -0.83
C VAL A 248 5.49 -17.69 -2.06
N LEU A 249 4.84 -18.86 -1.98
CA LEU A 249 4.66 -19.74 -3.14
C LEU A 249 3.90 -19.05 -4.27
N ILE A 250 2.82 -18.31 -3.96
CA ILE A 250 2.08 -17.54 -4.96
C ILE A 250 2.98 -16.47 -5.59
N GLY A 251 3.80 -15.78 -4.79
CA GLY A 251 4.77 -14.81 -5.29
C GLY A 251 5.82 -15.42 -6.23
N LEU A 252 6.34 -16.60 -5.90
CA LEU A 252 7.27 -17.36 -6.74
C LEU A 252 6.60 -17.85 -8.04
N MET A 253 5.35 -18.28 -7.97
CA MET A 253 4.57 -18.63 -9.15
C MET A 253 4.40 -17.41 -10.07
N GLY A 254 4.16 -16.24 -9.49
CA GLY A 254 4.18 -14.97 -10.21
C GLY A 254 5.49 -14.79 -10.98
N ILE A 255 6.64 -14.93 -10.31
CA ILE A 255 7.97 -14.82 -10.95
C ILE A 255 8.11 -15.79 -12.13
N ALA A 256 7.74 -17.06 -11.95
CA ALA A 256 8.01 -18.12 -12.89
C ALA A 256 7.03 -18.18 -14.09
N PHE A 257 5.78 -17.76 -13.90
CA PHE A 257 4.71 -18.02 -14.87
C PHE A 257 4.01 -16.77 -15.42
N PHE A 258 4.24 -15.58 -14.85
CA PHE A 258 3.62 -14.37 -15.39
C PHE A 258 4.27 -13.98 -16.72
N ASP A 259 3.51 -14.11 -17.80
CA ASP A 259 3.91 -13.78 -19.18
C ASP A 259 2.84 -12.97 -19.94
N GLY A 260 1.78 -12.54 -19.26
CA GLY A 260 0.69 -11.75 -19.84
C GLY A 260 -0.34 -12.53 -20.65
N VAL A 261 -0.15 -13.84 -20.90
CA VAL A 261 -1.08 -14.65 -21.72
C VAL A 261 -2.47 -14.72 -21.10
N TRP A 262 -2.55 -14.83 -19.77
CA TRP A 262 -3.82 -14.82 -19.05
C TRP A 262 -4.62 -13.53 -19.31
N HIS A 263 -3.95 -12.37 -19.27
CA HIS A 263 -4.60 -11.09 -19.58
C HIS A 263 -5.03 -11.04 -21.04
N GLY A 264 -4.18 -11.48 -21.99
CA GLY A 264 -4.56 -11.55 -23.41
C GLY A 264 -5.73 -12.49 -23.72
N THR A 265 -6.05 -13.42 -22.82
CA THR A 265 -7.13 -14.40 -23.00
C THR A 265 -8.43 -13.98 -22.29
N PHE A 266 -8.34 -13.37 -21.11
CA PHE A 266 -9.50 -13.14 -20.23
C PHE A 266 -9.73 -11.68 -19.81
N ASP A 267 -8.81 -10.75 -20.07
CA ASP A 267 -9.00 -9.33 -19.70
C ASP A 267 -9.93 -8.64 -20.72
N ASP A 268 -11.22 -8.53 -20.37
CA ASP A 268 -12.24 -7.83 -21.17
C ASP A 268 -12.24 -6.30 -20.96
N GLY A 269 -11.20 -5.77 -20.32
CA GLY A 269 -11.04 -4.36 -20.03
C GLY A 269 -11.85 -3.88 -18.82
N PHE A 270 -11.93 -2.56 -18.66
CA PHE A 270 -12.51 -1.96 -17.46
C PHE A 270 -14.05 -1.84 -17.48
N TRP A 271 -14.68 -1.98 -18.64
CA TRP A 271 -16.14 -1.89 -18.80
C TRP A 271 -16.84 -3.18 -18.38
N GLN A 272 -16.19 -4.33 -18.51
CA GLN A 272 -16.68 -5.64 -18.10
C GLN A 272 -15.67 -6.24 -17.12
N GLN A 273 -16.04 -6.33 -15.84
CA GLN A 273 -15.12 -6.73 -14.76
C GLN A 273 -15.42 -8.12 -14.19
N ASP A 274 -16.35 -8.87 -14.80
CA ASP A 274 -16.80 -10.18 -14.30
C ASP A 274 -15.70 -11.25 -14.37
N TRP A 275 -14.78 -11.14 -15.34
CA TRP A 275 -13.60 -11.99 -15.47
C TRP A 275 -12.68 -11.94 -14.22
N LEU A 276 -12.68 -10.81 -13.49
CA LEU A 276 -11.93 -10.67 -12.23
C LEU A 276 -12.52 -11.52 -11.10
N TRP A 277 -13.75 -11.98 -11.24
CA TRP A 277 -14.50 -12.76 -10.25
C TRP A 277 -14.61 -14.25 -10.60
N SER A 278 -14.16 -14.67 -11.79
CA SER A 278 -14.11 -16.09 -12.13
C SER A 278 -13.04 -16.80 -11.31
N VAL A 279 -13.44 -17.82 -10.55
CA VAL A 279 -12.51 -18.68 -9.80
C VAL A 279 -11.79 -19.63 -10.75
N GLU A 280 -12.52 -20.24 -11.67
CA GLU A 280 -12.01 -21.21 -12.65
C GLU A 280 -11.01 -20.57 -13.61
N ASN A 281 -11.33 -19.37 -14.13
CA ASN A 281 -10.47 -18.63 -15.04
C ASN A 281 -9.59 -17.61 -14.32
N SER A 282 -9.35 -17.77 -13.01
CA SER A 282 -8.46 -16.87 -12.29
C SER A 282 -7.00 -17.02 -12.73
N GLU A 283 -6.22 -15.93 -12.65
CA GLU A 283 -4.79 -15.94 -13.02
C GLU A 283 -4.00 -16.99 -12.22
N LEU A 284 -4.39 -17.28 -10.97
CA LEU A 284 -3.78 -18.33 -10.17
C LEU A 284 -4.08 -19.73 -10.72
N VAL A 285 -5.36 -20.04 -10.97
CA VAL A 285 -5.78 -21.36 -11.49
C VAL A 285 -5.22 -21.59 -12.88
N PHE A 286 -5.22 -20.56 -13.74
CA PHE A 286 -4.60 -20.61 -15.06
C PHE A 286 -3.10 -20.98 -14.98
N ASN A 287 -2.35 -20.33 -14.09
CA ASN A 287 -0.92 -20.61 -13.92
C ASN A 287 -0.67 -21.99 -13.29
N LEU A 288 -1.51 -22.43 -12.36
CA LEU A 288 -1.47 -23.78 -11.79
C LEU A 288 -1.70 -24.85 -12.86
N ASN A 289 -2.72 -24.68 -13.71
CA ASN A 289 -2.99 -25.60 -14.81
C ASN A 289 -1.82 -25.67 -15.79
N ARG A 290 -1.21 -24.53 -16.14
CA ARG A 290 0.01 -24.50 -16.98
C ARG A 290 1.18 -25.22 -16.33
N MET A 291 1.37 -25.07 -15.02
CA MET A 291 2.41 -25.80 -14.29
C MET A 291 2.16 -27.31 -14.36
N LEU A 292 0.92 -27.76 -14.11
CA LEU A 292 0.55 -29.18 -14.14
C LEU A 292 0.71 -29.79 -15.54
N VAL A 293 0.34 -29.06 -16.61
CA VAL A 293 0.58 -29.49 -17.99
C VAL A 293 2.07 -29.63 -18.28
N LYS A 294 2.91 -28.67 -17.85
CA LYS A 294 4.38 -28.78 -17.99
C LYS A 294 4.98 -29.97 -17.22
N LEU A 295 4.32 -30.40 -16.16
CA LEU A 295 4.71 -31.58 -15.36
C LEU A 295 4.06 -32.88 -15.86
N SER A 296 3.28 -32.83 -16.95
CA SER A 296 2.52 -33.97 -17.48
C SER A 296 1.51 -34.56 -16.47
N LEU A 297 1.01 -33.74 -15.55
CA LEU A 297 0.03 -34.12 -14.52
C LEU A 297 -1.42 -33.75 -14.91
N LEU A 298 -1.59 -32.92 -15.93
CA LEU A 298 -2.87 -32.65 -16.59
C LEU A 298 -2.70 -32.94 -18.08
N LEU A 299 -3.67 -33.66 -18.65
CA LEU A 299 -3.79 -33.96 -20.07
C LEU A 299 -4.36 -32.76 -20.83
#